data_AF-A0A484ZYZ1-F1
#
_entry.id   AF-A0A484ZYZ1-F1
#
_cell.length_a   1.000
_cell.length_b   1.000
_cell.length_c   1.000
_cell.angle_alpha   90.00
_cell.angle_beta   90.00
_cell.angle_gamma   90.00
#
_symmetry.space_group_name_H-M   'P 1'
#
loop_
_entity.id
_entity.type
_entity.pdbx_description
1 polymer ?
#
loop_
_entity_poly.entity_id
_entity_poly.type
_entity_poly.pdbx_seq_one_letter_code
_entity_poly.pdbx_strand_id
1 'polypeptide(L)'
;MNNDGITDLSPMPADRVADYKSNIAKTDYAQWLKIENNLTVMPFWLEGHYISAQIALHLGHSDTANAIKEELQQLLLRLPMLIDFKYSDKSAFISKDMHSWLSEKKNVQQGDVSLAANSLLQCLNDQGLEEALKMLNAQPITPELRNQFHQQYLNAQLFAHAGFNTIAQQQAQSILLACQNLTLSEWEPSFFEALSDIANNNN
;
A
#
# COMPACT_ATOMS: atom_id res chain seq x y z
N MET A 1 -16.01 28.91 -2.09
CA MET A 1 -14.66 28.46 -1.67
C MET A 1 -13.96 29.64 -1.05
N ASN A 2 -13.86 29.67 0.27
CA ASN A 2 -13.06 30.69 0.96
C ASN A 2 -11.58 30.31 0.88
N ASN A 3 -10.71 31.31 0.90
CA ASN A 3 -9.26 31.28 0.63
C ASN A 3 -8.42 30.31 1.53
N ASP A 4 -9.06 29.53 2.40
CA ASP A 4 -8.48 28.66 3.43
C ASP A 4 -8.82 27.15 3.26
N GLY A 5 -9.41 26.75 2.12
CA GLY A 5 -9.74 25.33 1.86
C GLY A 5 -10.94 24.79 2.68
N ILE A 6 -11.75 25.69 3.24
CA ILE A 6 -12.96 25.36 4.00
C ILE A 6 -14.14 25.19 3.04
N THR A 7 -14.84 24.07 3.17
CA THR A 7 -16.03 23.71 2.38
C THR A 7 -17.31 24.02 3.15
N ASP A 8 -18.41 24.25 2.43
CA ASP A 8 -19.74 24.42 3.02
C ASP A 8 -20.39 23.07 3.41
N LEU A 9 -19.61 21.98 3.36
CA LEU A 9 -20.07 20.64 3.68
C LEU A 9 -20.08 20.45 5.20
N SER A 10 -21.23 20.02 5.72
CA SER A 10 -21.38 19.65 7.12
C SER A 10 -20.72 18.29 7.38
N PRO A 11 -19.91 18.16 8.45
CA PRO A 11 -19.33 16.88 8.83
C PRO A 11 -20.38 15.97 9.45
N MET A 12 -20.08 14.67 9.51
CA MET A 12 -20.82 13.76 10.37
C MET A 12 -20.59 14.15 11.85
N PRO A 13 -21.61 14.11 12.72
CA PRO A 13 -21.45 14.47 14.13
C PRO A 13 -20.34 13.65 14.80
N ALA A 14 -19.41 14.34 15.48
CA ALA A 14 -18.22 13.72 16.05
C ALA A 14 -18.55 12.61 17.06
N ASP A 15 -19.60 12.80 17.88
CA ASP A 15 -20.09 11.80 18.84
C ASP A 15 -20.46 10.49 18.13
N ARG A 16 -21.16 10.59 17.00
CA ARG A 16 -21.57 9.42 16.21
C ARG A 16 -20.37 8.70 15.59
N VAL A 17 -19.37 9.45 15.12
CA VAL A 17 -18.13 8.88 14.58
C VAL A 17 -17.35 8.16 15.67
N ALA A 18 -17.26 8.73 16.87
CA ALA A 18 -16.61 8.11 18.03
C ALA A 18 -17.35 6.83 18.48
N ASP A 19 -18.68 6.85 18.47
CA ASP A 19 -19.49 5.68 18.74
C ASP A 19 -19.23 4.55 17.73
N TYR A 20 -19.15 4.84 16.44
CA TYR A 20 -18.82 3.82 15.45
C TYR A 20 -17.42 3.26 15.64
N LYS A 21 -16.41 4.13 15.85
CA LYS A 21 -15.02 3.69 16.08
C LYS A 21 -14.88 2.80 17.30
N SER A 22 -15.53 3.14 18.41
CA SER A 22 -15.46 2.37 19.65
C SER A 22 -16.18 1.02 19.56
N ASN A 23 -17.15 0.88 18.65
CA ASN A 23 -17.94 -0.33 18.48
C ASN A 23 -17.48 -1.25 17.33
N ILE A 24 -16.39 -0.95 16.62
CA ILE A 24 -15.90 -1.75 15.48
C ILE A 24 -15.83 -3.26 15.83
N ALA A 25 -15.24 -3.59 16.98
CA ALA A 25 -15.05 -4.98 17.42
C ALA A 25 -16.34 -5.70 17.90
N LYS A 26 -17.48 -5.00 17.94
CA LYS A 26 -18.79 -5.54 18.32
C LYS A 26 -19.83 -5.38 17.20
N THR A 27 -19.39 -4.91 16.04
CA THR A 27 -20.29 -4.53 14.95
C THR A 27 -20.74 -5.76 14.18
N ASP A 28 -22.05 -5.92 14.05
CA ASP A 28 -22.69 -6.94 13.21
C ASP A 28 -23.03 -6.39 11.81
N TYR A 29 -23.33 -7.26 10.85
CA TYR A 29 -23.69 -6.91 9.47
C TYR A 29 -24.82 -5.88 9.38
N ALA A 30 -25.83 -5.98 10.25
CA ALA A 30 -26.95 -5.03 10.28
C ALA A 30 -26.52 -3.60 10.68
N GLN A 31 -25.47 -3.48 11.50
CA GLN A 31 -24.89 -2.19 11.87
C GLN A 31 -23.95 -1.67 10.80
N TRP A 32 -23.17 -2.55 10.17
CA TRP A 32 -22.34 -2.21 9.02
C TRP A 32 -23.18 -1.63 7.87
N LEU A 33 -24.32 -2.24 7.55
CA LEU A 33 -25.24 -1.74 6.52
C LEU A 33 -25.77 -0.32 6.81
N LYS A 34 -25.96 0.05 8.08
CA LYS A 34 -26.36 1.42 8.45
C LYS A 34 -25.27 2.44 8.13
N ILE A 35 -24.01 2.05 8.28
CA ILE A 35 -22.87 2.90 7.95
C ILE A 35 -22.81 3.10 6.43
N GLU A 36 -22.96 2.03 5.65
CA GLU A 36 -23.02 2.09 4.18
C GLU A 36 -24.18 2.97 3.66
N ASN A 37 -25.35 2.87 4.28
CA ASN A 37 -26.47 3.74 3.93
C ASN A 37 -26.16 5.23 4.20
N ASN A 38 -25.44 5.53 5.30
CA ASN A 38 -25.01 6.91 5.57
C ASN A 38 -23.97 7.38 4.54
N LEU A 39 -23.04 6.51 4.13
CA LEU A 39 -22.05 6.81 3.08
C LEU A 39 -22.69 7.15 1.74
N THR A 40 -23.81 6.50 1.42
CA THR A 40 -24.58 6.78 0.19
C THR A 40 -25.15 8.21 0.18
N VAL A 41 -25.53 8.72 1.36
CA VAL A 41 -26.10 10.07 1.52
C VAL A 41 -25.01 11.13 1.73
N MET A 42 -23.83 10.74 2.22
CA MET A 42 -22.70 11.61 2.55
C MET A 42 -21.43 11.19 1.78
N PRO A 43 -21.33 11.50 0.48
CA PRO A 43 -20.24 10.99 -0.36
C PRO A 43 -18.84 11.48 0.08
N PHE A 44 -18.76 12.65 0.71
CA PHE A 44 -17.50 13.22 1.22
C PHE A 44 -17.20 12.83 2.67
N TRP A 45 -17.96 11.93 3.28
CA TRP A 45 -17.61 11.39 4.60
C TRP A 45 -16.56 10.28 4.46
N LEU A 46 -15.32 10.69 4.18
CA LEU A 46 -14.21 9.77 3.90
C LEU A 46 -13.87 8.89 5.12
N GLU A 47 -13.97 9.46 6.32
CA GLU A 47 -13.77 8.72 7.58
C GLU A 47 -14.72 7.53 7.73
N GLY A 48 -15.92 7.59 7.16
CA GLY A 48 -16.85 6.47 7.18
C GLY A 48 -16.38 5.28 6.33
N HIS A 49 -15.66 5.52 5.24
CA HIS A 49 -15.06 4.46 4.41
C HIS A 49 -13.93 3.76 5.17
N TYR A 50 -13.14 4.51 5.95
CA TYR A 50 -12.14 3.94 6.85
C TYR A 50 -12.78 3.01 7.90
N ILE A 51 -13.87 3.47 8.55
CA ILE A 51 -14.60 2.67 9.53
C ILE A 51 -15.20 1.41 8.88
N SER A 52 -15.79 1.56 7.68
CA SER A 52 -16.34 0.44 6.91
C SER A 52 -15.28 -0.62 6.59
N ALA A 53 -14.09 -0.20 6.15
CA ALA A 53 -12.98 -1.12 5.88
C ALA A 53 -12.51 -1.84 7.15
N GLN A 54 -12.46 -1.16 8.30
CA GLN A 54 -12.09 -1.79 9.58
C GLN A 54 -13.13 -2.81 10.05
N ILE A 55 -14.42 -2.53 9.84
CA ILE A 55 -15.51 -3.48 10.15
C ILE A 55 -15.43 -4.69 9.21
N ALA A 56 -15.19 -4.47 7.90
CA ALA A 56 -15.01 -5.54 6.94
C ALA A 56 -13.84 -6.46 7.33
N LEU A 57 -12.70 -5.89 7.76
CA LEU A 57 -11.57 -6.66 8.30
C LEU A 57 -11.98 -7.48 9.53
N HIS A 58 -12.69 -6.87 10.47
CA HIS A 58 -13.15 -7.54 11.69
C HIS A 58 -14.10 -8.72 11.40
N LEU A 59 -14.98 -8.57 10.40
CA LEU A 59 -15.92 -9.61 9.96
C LEU A 59 -15.27 -10.69 9.09
N GLY A 60 -13.97 -10.60 8.81
CA GLY A 60 -13.21 -11.56 8.00
C GLY A 60 -13.24 -11.30 6.49
N HIS A 61 -13.83 -10.18 6.04
CA HIS A 61 -13.89 -9.77 4.63
C HIS A 61 -12.69 -8.90 4.26
N SER A 62 -11.50 -9.50 4.30
CA SER A 62 -10.25 -8.80 4.00
C SER A 62 -10.22 -8.24 2.58
N ASP A 63 -10.73 -8.97 1.59
CA ASP A 63 -10.79 -8.52 0.19
C ASP A 63 -11.65 -7.27 0.01
N THR A 64 -12.83 -7.24 0.66
CA THR A 64 -13.72 -6.07 0.63
C THR A 64 -13.07 -4.86 1.27
N ALA A 65 -12.39 -5.04 2.41
CA ALA A 65 -11.66 -3.96 3.06
C ALA A 65 -10.55 -3.37 2.18
N ASN A 66 -9.86 -4.20 1.40
CA ASN A 66 -8.84 -3.72 0.46
C ASN A 66 -9.48 -2.99 -0.71
N ALA A 67 -10.58 -3.51 -1.27
CA ALA A 67 -11.28 -2.84 -2.36
C ALA A 67 -11.73 -1.43 -1.95
N ILE A 68 -12.28 -1.27 -0.74
CA ILE A 68 -12.65 0.05 -0.18
C ILE A 68 -11.42 0.97 -0.11
N LYS A 69 -10.29 0.45 0.35
CA LYS A 69 -9.03 1.21 0.45
C LYS A 69 -8.52 1.65 -0.92
N GLU A 70 -8.53 0.75 -1.90
CA GLU A 70 -8.06 1.03 -3.26
C GLU A 70 -8.93 2.08 -3.95
N GLU A 71 -10.25 1.98 -3.86
CA GLU A 71 -11.19 2.97 -4.41
C GLU A 71 -10.98 4.35 -3.78
N LEU A 72 -10.76 4.39 -2.47
CA LEU A 72 -10.45 5.64 -1.77
C LEU A 72 -9.10 6.23 -2.21
N GLN A 73 -8.07 5.40 -2.44
CA GLN A 73 -6.80 5.85 -3.00
C GLN A 73 -6.98 6.39 -4.42
N GLN A 74 -7.76 5.74 -5.28
CA GLN A 74 -8.07 6.21 -6.64
C GLN A 74 -8.81 7.56 -6.60
N LEU A 75 -9.75 7.73 -5.68
CA LEU A 75 -10.45 9.00 -5.46
C LEU A 75 -9.47 10.13 -5.12
N LEU A 76 -8.54 9.88 -4.20
CA LEU A 76 -7.54 10.86 -3.78
C LEU A 76 -6.51 11.17 -4.88
N LEU A 77 -6.12 10.17 -5.68
CA LEU A 77 -5.28 10.39 -6.86
C LEU A 77 -5.98 11.28 -7.90
N ARG A 78 -7.28 11.08 -8.09
CA ARG A 78 -8.09 11.90 -9.01
C ARG A 78 -8.34 13.31 -8.49
N LEU A 79 -8.44 13.47 -7.17
CA LEU A 79 -8.77 14.74 -6.51
C LEU A 79 -7.81 14.98 -5.33
N PRO A 80 -6.53 15.32 -5.59
CA PRO A 80 -5.52 15.46 -4.54
C PRO A 80 -5.83 16.60 -3.56
N MET A 81 -6.56 17.62 -4.03
CA MET A 81 -7.04 18.75 -3.23
C MET A 81 -7.97 18.35 -2.07
N LEU A 82 -8.55 17.15 -2.07
CA LEU A 82 -9.37 16.66 -0.95
C LEU A 82 -8.57 16.49 0.35
N ILE A 83 -7.25 16.32 0.25
CA ILE A 83 -6.36 16.14 1.40
C ILE A 83 -6.31 17.40 2.27
N ASP A 84 -6.30 18.58 1.63
CA ASP A 84 -6.16 19.86 2.31
C ASP A 84 -7.52 20.46 2.74
N PHE A 85 -8.63 19.84 2.33
CA PHE A 85 -9.96 20.36 2.59
C PHE A 85 -10.48 20.09 3.99
N LYS A 86 -11.30 21.03 4.44
CA LYS A 86 -11.95 21.02 5.75
C LYS A 86 -13.45 21.20 5.62
N TYR A 87 -14.20 20.62 6.54
CA TYR A 87 -15.64 20.80 6.66
C TYR A 87 -15.96 22.19 7.22
N SER A 88 -17.25 22.53 7.27
CA SER A 88 -17.74 23.82 7.78
C SER A 88 -17.38 24.08 9.26
N ASP A 89 -17.14 23.02 10.05
CA ASP A 89 -16.66 23.10 11.44
C ASP A 89 -15.13 23.20 11.58
N LYS A 90 -14.41 23.28 10.44
CA LYS A 90 -12.95 23.27 10.32
C LYS A 90 -12.27 21.93 10.63
N SER A 91 -13.02 20.85 10.82
CA SER A 91 -12.45 19.50 10.88
C SER A 91 -11.90 19.10 9.51
N ALA A 92 -10.78 18.37 9.50
CA ALA A 92 -10.16 17.89 8.27
C ALA A 92 -10.95 16.74 7.65
N PHE A 93 -10.95 16.65 6.33
CA PHE A 93 -11.58 15.54 5.60
C PHE A 93 -10.89 14.21 5.87
N ILE A 94 -9.57 14.23 6.08
CA ILE A 94 -8.74 13.05 6.32
C ILE A 94 -8.14 13.15 7.73
N SER A 95 -8.43 12.18 8.58
CA SER A 95 -7.83 12.08 9.91
C SER A 95 -6.38 11.56 9.84
N LYS A 96 -5.62 11.75 10.92
CA LYS A 96 -4.25 11.22 11.02
C LYS A 96 -4.22 9.69 10.88
N ASP A 97 -5.17 9.01 11.52
CA ASP A 97 -5.30 7.55 11.49
C ASP A 97 -5.56 7.06 10.06
N MET A 98 -6.46 7.74 9.34
CA MET A 98 -6.78 7.44 7.96
C MET A 98 -5.60 7.70 7.03
N HIS A 99 -4.83 8.77 7.25
CA HIS A 99 -3.59 9.03 6.51
C HIS A 99 -2.57 7.89 6.69
N SER A 100 -2.36 7.45 7.94
CA SER A 100 -1.49 6.30 8.23
C SER A 100 -2.00 5.04 7.55
N TRP A 101 -3.28 4.72 7.67
CA TRP A 101 -3.89 3.56 7.03
C TRP A 101 -3.80 3.61 5.50
N LEU A 102 -4.04 4.75 4.87
CA LEU A 102 -3.87 4.93 3.42
C LEU A 102 -2.42 4.75 2.97
N SER A 103 -1.47 5.15 3.83
CA SER A 103 -0.03 5.00 3.59
C SER A 103 0.51 3.60 3.90
N GLU A 104 -0.23 2.79 4.67
CA GLU A 104 0.10 1.37 4.90
C GLU A 104 0.00 0.62 3.57
N LYS A 105 1.13 0.47 2.88
CA LYS A 105 1.19 -0.30 1.65
C LYS A 105 0.95 -1.76 1.99
N LYS A 106 -0.04 -2.37 1.33
CA LYS A 106 -0.19 -3.81 1.35
C LYS A 106 0.99 -4.39 0.55
N ASN A 107 1.72 -5.27 1.22
CA ASN A 107 2.75 -6.14 0.65
C ASN A 107 2.06 -7.15 -0.28
N VAL A 108 1.64 -6.69 -1.47
CA VAL A 108 1.10 -7.51 -2.54
C VAL A 108 2.26 -7.86 -3.46
N GLN A 109 2.63 -9.13 -3.41
CA GLN A 109 3.82 -9.78 -3.98
C GLN A 109 3.94 -9.73 -5.52
N GLN A 110 3.33 -8.75 -6.20
CA GLN A 110 3.56 -8.51 -7.63
C GLN A 110 3.91 -7.06 -7.98
N GLY A 111 3.96 -6.13 -7.00
CA GLY A 111 4.43 -4.75 -7.17
C GLY A 111 5.61 -4.33 -6.28
N ASP A 112 6.13 -5.25 -5.48
CA ASP A 112 6.96 -4.98 -4.28
C ASP A 112 8.32 -4.33 -4.61
N VAL A 113 8.90 -4.67 -5.76
CA VAL A 113 10.24 -4.17 -6.13
C VAL A 113 10.25 -2.66 -6.36
N SER A 114 9.21 -2.09 -6.99
CA SER A 114 9.20 -0.66 -7.34
C SER A 114 8.95 0.23 -6.11
N LEU A 115 8.07 -0.20 -5.20
CA LEU A 115 7.76 0.58 -4.00
C LEU A 115 8.87 0.47 -2.96
N ALA A 116 9.46 -0.72 -2.80
CA ALA A 116 10.66 -0.91 -1.97
C ALA A 116 11.85 -0.12 -2.53
N ALA A 117 12.08 -0.14 -3.86
CA ALA A 117 13.10 0.67 -4.53
C ALA A 117 12.94 2.16 -4.21
N ASN A 118 11.71 2.68 -4.34
CA ASN A 118 11.44 4.10 -4.09
C ASN A 118 11.69 4.50 -2.64
N SER A 119 11.29 3.67 -1.66
CA SER A 119 11.60 3.95 -0.24
C SER A 119 13.10 3.86 0.05
N LEU A 120 13.82 2.97 -0.62
CA LEU A 120 15.26 2.80 -0.46
C LEU A 120 16.04 3.97 -1.06
N LEU A 121 15.62 4.46 -2.22
CA LEU A 121 16.19 5.65 -2.86
C LEU A 121 15.88 6.93 -2.07
N GLN A 122 14.71 7.01 -1.41
CA GLN A 122 14.42 8.10 -0.47
C GLN A 122 15.33 8.03 0.76
N CYS A 123 15.50 6.85 1.36
CA CYS A 123 16.44 6.67 2.48
C CYS A 123 17.89 7.02 2.08
N LEU A 124 18.31 6.67 0.87
CA LEU A 124 19.62 7.06 0.35
C LEU A 124 19.80 8.59 0.31
N ASN A 125 18.77 9.32 -0.13
CA ASN A 125 18.81 10.79 -0.21
C ASN A 125 18.79 11.44 1.18
N ASP A 126 18.05 10.88 2.13
CA ASP A 126 17.84 11.48 3.46
C ASP A 126 18.93 11.10 4.48
N GLN A 127 19.41 9.85 4.46
CA GLN A 127 20.26 9.25 5.50
C GLN A 127 21.60 8.70 4.97
N GLY A 128 21.77 8.63 3.66
CA GLY A 128 22.99 8.16 3.00
C GLY A 128 23.02 6.64 2.73
N LEU A 129 24.07 6.22 2.03
CA LEU A 129 24.21 4.84 1.50
C LEU A 129 24.19 3.77 2.59
N GLU A 130 24.80 4.05 3.75
CA GLU A 130 24.95 3.06 4.81
C GLU A 130 23.60 2.62 5.40
N GLU A 131 22.69 3.56 5.66
CA GLU A 131 21.35 3.27 6.16
C GLU A 131 20.48 2.59 5.09
N ALA A 132 20.61 3.02 3.83
CA ALA A 132 19.96 2.34 2.72
C ALA A 132 20.38 0.86 2.62
N LEU A 133 21.68 0.56 2.75
CA LEU A 133 22.18 -0.81 2.74
C LEU A 133 21.73 -1.62 3.96
N LYS A 134 21.64 -1.01 5.15
CA LYS A 134 21.08 -1.66 6.34
C LYS A 134 19.61 -2.02 6.14
N MET A 135 18.82 -1.11 5.58
CA MET A 135 17.41 -1.36 5.26
C MET A 135 17.24 -2.50 4.25
N LEU A 136 18.10 -2.56 3.23
CA LEU A 136 18.07 -3.65 2.27
C LEU A 136 18.46 -5.00 2.90
N ASN A 137 19.50 -5.04 3.73
CA ASN A 137 19.92 -6.26 4.44
C ASN A 137 18.94 -6.71 5.51
N ALA A 138 18.09 -5.82 6.02
CA ALA A 138 17.02 -6.16 6.94
C ALA A 138 15.84 -6.87 6.24
N GLN A 139 15.77 -6.86 4.91
CA GLN A 139 14.75 -7.62 4.19
C GLN A 139 14.97 -9.12 4.38
N PRO A 140 13.89 -9.90 4.57
CA PRO A 140 14.01 -11.34 4.75
C PRO A 140 14.63 -12.00 3.51
N ILE A 141 15.52 -12.95 3.75
CA ILE A 141 16.08 -13.78 2.69
C ILE A 141 14.97 -14.70 2.20
N THR A 142 14.41 -14.39 1.04
CA THR A 142 13.42 -15.23 0.37
C THR A 142 14.12 -16.38 -0.38
N PRO A 143 13.57 -17.59 -0.35
CA PRO A 143 14.15 -18.74 -1.05
C PRO A 143 13.96 -18.66 -2.58
N GLU A 144 13.03 -17.84 -3.07
CA GLU A 144 12.79 -17.66 -4.49
C GLU A 144 13.92 -16.88 -5.18
N LEU A 145 14.45 -17.44 -6.28
CA LEU A 145 15.53 -16.85 -7.05
C LEU A 145 15.15 -15.48 -7.63
N ARG A 146 13.93 -15.33 -8.13
CA ARG A 146 13.39 -14.04 -8.62
C ARG A 146 13.64 -12.90 -7.63
N ASN A 147 13.30 -13.09 -6.36
CA ASN A 147 13.40 -12.06 -5.34
C ASN A 147 14.86 -11.73 -5.01
N GLN A 148 15.74 -12.74 -4.98
CA GLN A 148 17.18 -12.53 -4.78
C GLN A 148 17.80 -11.68 -5.89
N PHE A 149 17.46 -11.97 -7.16
CA PHE A 149 17.94 -11.16 -8.29
C PHE A 149 17.39 -9.74 -8.27
N HIS A 150 16.14 -9.55 -7.85
CA HIS A 150 15.58 -8.21 -7.65
C HIS A 150 16.32 -7.44 -6.55
N GLN A 151 16.65 -8.06 -5.43
CA GLN A 151 17.46 -7.42 -4.37
C GLN A 151 18.88 -7.06 -4.84
N GLN A 152 19.53 -7.93 -5.62
CA GLN A 152 20.84 -7.64 -6.21
C GLN A 152 20.78 -6.47 -7.20
N TYR A 153 19.70 -6.39 -7.99
CA TYR A 153 19.47 -5.27 -8.88
C TYR A 153 19.26 -3.95 -8.12
N LEU A 154 18.51 -3.97 -7.02
CA LEU A 154 18.33 -2.79 -6.15
C LEU A 154 19.66 -2.33 -5.54
N ASN A 155 20.50 -3.26 -5.09
CA ASN A 155 21.88 -2.96 -4.67
C ASN A 155 22.66 -2.23 -5.76
N ALA A 156 22.66 -2.75 -6.99
CA ALA A 156 23.36 -2.13 -8.12
C ALA A 156 22.84 -0.71 -8.40
N GLN A 157 21.53 -0.49 -8.29
CA GLN A 157 20.94 0.85 -8.43
C GLN A 157 21.38 1.80 -7.32
N LEU A 158 21.44 1.36 -6.06
CA LEU A 158 21.97 2.17 -4.96
C LEU A 158 23.41 2.61 -5.20
N PHE A 159 24.27 1.67 -5.63
CA PHE A 159 25.66 1.98 -5.94
C PHE A 159 25.78 2.98 -7.08
N ALA A 160 24.96 2.84 -8.14
CA ALA A 160 24.92 3.80 -9.23
C ALA A 160 24.50 5.20 -8.74
N HIS A 161 23.47 5.28 -7.91
CA HIS A 161 22.94 6.55 -7.40
C HIS A 161 23.91 7.24 -6.42
N ALA A 162 24.70 6.46 -5.68
CA ALA A 162 25.77 6.97 -4.82
C ALA A 162 27.07 7.31 -5.56
N GLY A 163 27.14 7.11 -6.88
CA GLY A 163 28.30 7.45 -7.73
C GLY A 163 29.33 6.33 -7.89
N PHE A 164 29.10 5.14 -7.34
CA PHE A 164 29.96 3.96 -7.49
C PHE A 164 29.68 3.19 -8.78
N ASN A 165 29.83 3.88 -9.91
CA ASN A 165 29.42 3.38 -11.23
C ASN A 165 30.16 2.11 -11.68
N THR A 166 31.45 1.96 -11.32
CA THR A 166 32.25 0.78 -11.69
C THR A 166 31.74 -0.49 -11.02
N ILE A 167 31.40 -0.41 -9.73
CA ILE A 167 30.85 -1.51 -8.95
C ILE A 167 29.45 -1.85 -9.45
N ALA A 168 28.60 -0.84 -9.67
CA ALA A 168 27.27 -1.03 -10.22
C ALA A 168 27.30 -1.75 -11.58
N GLN A 169 28.23 -1.37 -12.46
CA GLN A 169 28.40 -1.99 -13.77
C GLN A 169 28.85 -3.45 -13.66
N GLN A 170 29.81 -3.76 -12.79
CA GLN A 170 30.26 -5.14 -12.57
C GLN A 170 29.14 -6.03 -12.02
N GLN A 171 28.36 -5.52 -11.07
CA GLN A 171 27.21 -6.24 -10.53
C GLN A 171 26.14 -6.49 -11.59
N ALA A 172 25.81 -5.47 -12.39
CA ALA A 172 24.85 -5.61 -13.49
C ALA A 172 25.30 -6.67 -14.52
N GLN A 173 26.59 -6.69 -14.87
CA GLN A 173 27.14 -7.71 -15.78
C GLN A 173 27.06 -9.11 -15.19
N SER A 174 27.37 -9.27 -13.90
CA SER A 174 27.24 -10.56 -13.21
C SER A 174 25.80 -11.05 -13.20
N ILE A 175 24.84 -10.17 -12.92
CA ILE A 175 23.40 -10.49 -12.95
C ILE A 175 22.99 -10.92 -14.35
N LEU A 176 23.39 -10.19 -15.40
CA LEU A 176 23.06 -10.54 -16.78
C LEU A 176 23.60 -11.91 -17.19
N LEU A 177 24.84 -12.23 -16.81
CA LEU A 177 25.44 -13.55 -17.10
C LEU A 177 24.73 -14.67 -16.34
N ALA A 178 24.31 -14.43 -15.10
CA ALA A 178 23.53 -15.39 -14.33
C ALA A 178 22.15 -15.63 -14.97
N CYS A 179 21.46 -14.57 -15.39
CA CYS A 179 20.14 -14.67 -16.04
C CYS A 179 20.17 -15.45 -17.36
N GLN A 180 21.27 -15.45 -18.10
CA GLN A 180 21.37 -16.19 -19.37
C GLN A 180 21.31 -17.71 -19.19
N ASN A 181 21.66 -18.23 -18.02
CA ASN A 181 21.72 -19.67 -17.76
C ASN A 181 20.49 -20.18 -16.98
N LEU A 182 19.55 -19.31 -16.61
CA LEU A 182 18.39 -19.67 -15.79
C LEU A 182 17.20 -20.08 -16.64
N THR A 183 16.54 -21.17 -16.24
CA THR A 183 15.24 -21.55 -16.81
C THR A 183 14.10 -20.85 -16.07
N LEU A 184 12.96 -20.68 -16.75
CA LEU A 184 11.78 -20.04 -16.14
C LEU A 184 11.27 -20.83 -14.93
N SER A 185 11.40 -22.16 -14.95
CA SER A 185 10.99 -23.05 -13.85
C SER A 185 11.85 -22.90 -12.59
N GLU A 186 13.14 -22.59 -12.75
CA GLU A 186 14.03 -22.26 -11.63
C GLU A 186 13.81 -20.83 -11.14
N TRP A 187 13.51 -19.91 -12.06
CA TRP A 187 13.30 -18.50 -11.77
C TRP A 187 12.07 -18.24 -10.89
N GLU A 188 10.93 -18.83 -11.23
CA GLU A 188 9.64 -18.60 -10.56
C GLU A 188 8.84 -19.92 -10.40
N PRO A 189 9.20 -20.77 -9.41
CA PRO A 189 8.54 -22.06 -9.22
C PRO A 189 7.07 -21.91 -8.79
N SER A 190 6.75 -20.86 -8.04
CA SER A 190 5.38 -20.56 -7.58
C SER A 190 4.40 -20.30 -8.73
N PHE A 191 4.87 -19.82 -9.88
CA PHE A 191 4.06 -19.71 -11.09
C PHE A 191 3.62 -21.09 -11.63
N PHE A 192 4.54 -22.06 -11.61
CA PHE A 192 4.24 -23.43 -12.04
C PHE A 192 3.35 -24.16 -11.04
N GLU A 193 3.54 -23.94 -9.73
CA GLU A 193 2.64 -24.45 -8.69
C GLU A 193 1.21 -23.94 -8.92
N ALA A 194 1.03 -22.63 -9.11
CA ALA A 194 -0.27 -22.04 -9.37
C ALA A 194 -0.92 -22.58 -10.67
N LEU A 195 -0.13 -22.78 -11.73
CA LEU A 195 -0.62 -23.41 -12.96
C LEU A 195 -1.02 -24.88 -12.74
N SER A 196 -0.25 -25.62 -11.94
CA SER A 196 -0.53 -27.02 -11.62
C SER A 196 -1.80 -27.15 -10.77
N ASP A 197 -2.04 -26.23 -9.85
CA ASP A 197 -3.26 -26.18 -9.04
C ASP A 197 -4.49 -25.98 -9.93
N ILE A 198 -4.44 -25.04 -10.87
CA ILE A 198 -5.55 -24.81 -11.82
C ILE A 198 -5.77 -26.03 -12.72
N ALA A 199 -4.69 -26.69 -13.16
CA ALA A 199 -4.80 -27.88 -14.00
C ALA A 199 -5.38 -29.09 -13.24
N ASN A 200 -5.06 -29.25 -11.95
CA ASN A 200 -5.50 -30.37 -11.12
C ASN A 200 -6.90 -30.18 -10.53
N ASN A 201 -7.36 -28.93 -10.33
CA ASN A 201 -8.70 -28.63 -9.78
C ASN A 201 -9.85 -28.83 -10.81
N ASN A 202 -9.52 -29.21 -12.05
CA ASN A 202 -10.46 -29.53 -13.12
C ASN A 202 -10.71 -31.04 -13.32
N ASN A 203 -10.35 -31.88 -12.33
CA ASN A 203 -10.67 -33.31 -12.24
C ASN A 203 -11.41 -33.61 -10.94
#